data_AF-A0A924CWJ0-F1
#
_entry.id   AF-A0A924CWJ0-F1
#
_cell.length_a   1.000
_cell.length_b   1.000
_cell.length_c   1.000
_cell.angle_alpha   90.00
_cell.angle_beta   90.00
_cell.angle_gamma   90.00
#
_symmetry.space_group_name_H-M   'P 1'
#
loop_
_entity.id
_entity.type
_entity.pdbx_description
1 polymer ?
#
loop_
_entity_poly.entity_id
_entity_poly.type
_entity_poly.pdbx_seq_one_letter_code
_entity_poly.pdbx_strand_id
1 'polypeptide(L)'
;MTKADDPGAASRSTGQNQMLQPGQIDDVANAMLVLARELWVVKDRQRVLETLLADHGVIVPGAVADHQPGPALAAELETERARYTNALMGALCPASEDDA
;
A
#
# COMPACT_ATOMS: atom_id res chain seq x y z
N MET A 1 -3.24 -26.23 -50.79
CA MET A 1 -4.23 -25.30 -50.19
C MET A 1 -4.62 -25.85 -48.83
N THR A 2 -3.82 -25.55 -47.81
CA THR A 2 -4.08 -24.53 -46.77
C THR A 2 -5.05 -25.04 -45.72
N LYS A 3 -4.45 -25.64 -44.68
CA LYS A 3 -5.06 -25.93 -43.39
C LYS A 3 -5.49 -24.58 -42.78
N ALA A 4 -6.78 -24.39 -42.62
CA ALA A 4 -7.33 -23.26 -41.88
C ALA A 4 -7.10 -23.55 -40.39
N ASP A 5 -5.98 -23.08 -39.87
CA ASP A 5 -5.74 -23.01 -38.44
C ASP A 5 -6.60 -21.88 -37.87
N ASP A 6 -7.44 -22.25 -36.91
CA ASP A 6 -8.31 -21.42 -36.09
C ASP A 6 -7.47 -20.43 -35.25
N PRO A 7 -7.63 -19.10 -35.39
CA PRO A 7 -6.91 -18.12 -34.56
C PRO A 7 -7.70 -17.75 -33.29
N GLY A 8 -8.49 -18.69 -32.73
CA GLY A 8 -9.35 -18.45 -31.58
C GLY A 8 -8.76 -18.77 -30.19
N ALA A 9 -7.48 -19.15 -30.08
CA ALA A 9 -6.98 -19.72 -28.81
C ALA A 9 -5.53 -19.36 -28.45
N ALA A 10 -5.19 -18.09 -28.23
CA ALA A 10 -4.08 -17.70 -27.33
C ALA A 10 -3.98 -16.18 -27.18
N SER A 11 -4.93 -15.54 -26.50
CA SER A 11 -4.63 -14.23 -25.90
C SER A 11 -5.32 -14.11 -24.56
N ARG A 12 -4.73 -14.81 -23.59
CA ARG A 12 -4.91 -14.56 -22.17
C ARG A 12 -3.52 -14.24 -21.63
N SER A 13 -3.00 -13.05 -21.93
CA SER A 13 -1.85 -12.50 -21.21
C SER A 13 -2.32 -12.06 -19.83
N THR A 14 -2.57 -13.04 -18.97
CA THR A 14 -2.64 -12.82 -17.53
C THR A 14 -1.30 -12.23 -17.15
N GLY A 15 -1.29 -10.98 -16.66
CA GLY A 15 -0.10 -10.34 -16.10
C GLY A 15 0.61 -11.34 -15.19
N GLN A 16 1.83 -11.71 -15.58
CA GLN A 16 2.56 -12.75 -14.87
C GLN A 16 2.96 -12.16 -13.52
N ASN A 17 2.21 -12.50 -12.48
CA ASN A 17 2.66 -12.37 -11.10
C ASN A 17 3.96 -13.17 -10.97
N GLN A 18 5.10 -12.52 -11.18
CA GLN A 18 6.38 -13.19 -11.08
C GLN A 18 6.59 -13.54 -9.60
N MET A 19 6.53 -14.83 -9.32
CA MET A 19 6.74 -15.34 -7.97
C MET A 19 8.16 -14.94 -7.50
N LEU A 20 8.27 -14.43 -6.27
CA LEU A 20 9.55 -14.14 -5.63
C LEU A 20 10.44 -15.38 -5.65
N GLN A 21 11.69 -15.21 -6.05
CA GLN A 21 12.67 -16.30 -6.02
C GLN A 21 13.07 -16.59 -4.57
N PRO A 22 13.43 -17.84 -4.22
CA PRO A 22 13.77 -18.20 -2.84
C PRO A 22 14.84 -17.30 -2.19
N GLY A 23 15.85 -16.85 -2.95
CA GLY A 23 16.89 -15.95 -2.45
C GLY A 23 16.45 -14.51 -2.21
N GLN A 24 15.28 -14.09 -2.71
CA GLN A 24 14.71 -12.75 -2.51
C GLN A 24 13.79 -12.69 -1.28
N ILE A 25 13.41 -13.85 -0.72
CA ILE A 25 12.50 -13.94 0.43
C ILE A 25 13.14 -13.31 1.67
N ASP A 26 14.43 -13.55 1.89
CA ASP A 26 15.16 -12.98 3.02
C ASP A 26 15.27 -11.45 2.92
N ASP A 27 15.47 -10.91 1.72
CA ASP A 27 15.52 -9.47 1.48
C ASP A 27 14.15 -8.80 1.75
N VAL A 28 13.07 -9.45 1.32
CA VAL A 28 11.70 -8.99 1.62
C VAL A 28 11.41 -9.07 3.12
N ALA A 29 11.81 -10.14 3.79
CA ALA A 29 11.66 -10.26 5.23
C ALA A 29 12.42 -9.16 5.98
N ASN A 30 13.65 -8.86 5.57
CA ASN A 30 14.43 -7.75 6.11
C ASN A 30 13.76 -6.39 5.86
N ALA A 31 13.25 -6.15 4.66
CA ALA A 31 12.52 -4.92 4.33
C ALA A 31 11.24 -4.77 5.18
N MET A 32 10.51 -5.86 5.41
CA MET A 32 9.33 -5.86 6.28
C MET A 32 9.69 -5.57 7.74
N LEU A 33 10.81 -6.09 8.25
CA LEU A 33 11.29 -5.80 9.60
C LEU A 33 11.65 -4.31 9.77
N VAL A 34 12.33 -3.72 8.78
CA VAL A 34 12.63 -2.29 8.77
C VAL A 34 11.34 -1.48 8.73
N LEU A 35 10.38 -1.84 7.87
CA LEU A 35 9.09 -1.15 7.79
C LEU A 35 8.31 -1.24 9.11
N ALA A 36 8.28 -2.41 9.74
CA ALA A 36 7.63 -2.60 11.03
C ALA A 36 8.26 -1.71 12.12
N ARG A 37 9.59 -1.56 12.11
CA ARG A 37 10.30 -0.64 13.01
C ARG A 37 9.90 0.80 12.77
N GLU A 38 9.88 1.26 11.52
CA GLU A 38 9.50 2.64 11.21
C GLU A 38 8.03 2.92 11.54
N LEU A 39 7.14 1.94 11.30
CA LEU A 39 5.73 2.03 11.72
C LEU A 39 5.60 2.16 13.26
N TRP A 40 6.45 1.46 14.01
CA TRP A 40 6.50 1.61 15.47
C TRP A 40 6.91 3.02 15.88
N VAL A 41 7.92 3.61 15.24
CA VAL A 41 8.36 4.99 15.51
C VAL A 41 7.23 5.99 15.24
N VAL A 42 6.50 5.83 14.13
CA VAL A 42 5.35 6.69 13.81
C VAL A 42 4.25 6.56 14.87
N LYS A 43 3.92 5.32 15.27
CA LYS A 43 2.95 5.05 16.33
C LYS A 43 3.34 5.70 17.66
N ASP A 44 4.61 5.60 18.05
CA ASP A 44 5.14 6.20 19.28
C ASP A 44 5.01 7.72 19.24
N ARG A 45 5.47 8.36 18.15
CA ARG A 45 5.35 9.80 17.96
C ARG A 45 3.91 10.28 17.97
N GLN A 46 2.99 9.53 17.37
CA GLN A 46 1.57 9.85 17.40
C GLN A 46 1.02 9.81 18.83
N ARG A 47 1.41 8.81 19.63
CA ARG A 47 1.00 8.72 21.04
C ARG A 47 1.56 9.85 21.88
N VAL A 48 2.83 10.21 21.69
CA VAL A 48 3.43 11.38 22.35
C VAL A 48 2.68 12.66 21.98
N LEU A 49 2.35 12.85 20.70
CA LEU A 49 1.59 14.01 20.25
C LEU A 49 0.20 14.07 20.90
N GLU A 50 -0.54 12.96 20.91
CA GLU A 50 -1.85 12.86 21.55
C GLU A 50 -1.78 13.17 23.05
N THR A 51 -0.77 12.65 23.76
CA THR A 51 -0.53 12.96 25.18
C THR A 51 -0.24 14.44 25.37
N LEU A 52 0.67 15.03 24.59
CA LEU A 52 1.00 16.45 24.71
C LEU A 52 -0.22 17.34 24.46
N LEU A 53 -1.04 17.02 23.45
CA LEU A 53 -2.27 17.77 23.17
C LEU A 53 -3.29 17.64 24.31
N ALA A 54 -3.40 16.46 24.92
CA ALA A 54 -4.27 16.24 26.08
C ALA A 54 -3.78 16.99 27.32
N ASP A 55 -2.47 16.95 27.61
CA ASP A 55 -1.84 17.64 28.74
C ASP A 55 -2.02 19.16 28.65
N HIS A 56 -2.06 19.71 27.42
CA HIS A 56 -2.35 21.12 27.17
C HIS A 56 -3.86 21.44 27.07
N GLY A 57 -4.74 20.46 27.27
CA GLY A 57 -6.18 20.62 27.22
C GLY A 57 -6.77 20.90 25.83
N VAL A 58 -6.02 20.62 24.76
CA VAL A 58 -6.46 20.83 23.37
C VAL A 58 -7.45 19.75 22.93
N ILE A 59 -7.21 18.51 23.35
CA ILE A 59 -8.09 17.37 23.09
C ILE A 59 -8.36 16.60 24.39
N VAL A 60 -9.44 15.82 24.43
CA VAL A 60 -9.66 14.85 25.51
C VAL A 60 -8.87 13.56 25.24
N PRO A 61 -8.43 12.83 26.28
CA PRO A 61 -7.81 11.51 26.11
C PRO A 61 -8.72 10.60 25.28
N GLY A 62 -8.16 9.89 24.30
CA GLY A 62 -8.91 9.00 23.41
C GLY A 62 -9.61 9.70 22.23
N ALA A 63 -9.64 11.04 22.18
CA ALA A 63 -10.35 11.79 21.13
C ALA A 63 -9.98 11.36 19.71
N VAL A 64 -8.71 11.09 19.44
CA VAL A 64 -8.26 10.67 18.09
C VAL A 64 -8.77 9.27 17.73
N ALA A 65 -8.86 8.35 18.68
CA ALA A 65 -9.35 6.99 18.43
C ALA A 65 -10.87 6.97 18.22
N ASP A 66 -11.60 7.83 18.94
CA ASP A 66 -13.06 7.94 18.88
C ASP A 66 -13.53 8.89 17.77
N HIS A 67 -12.63 9.65 17.16
CA HIS A 67 -12.98 10.60 16.13
C HIS A 67 -13.40 9.89 14.84
N GLN A 68 -14.66 10.05 14.48
CA GLN A 68 -15.14 9.70 13.15
C GLN A 68 -14.99 10.92 12.22
N PRO A 69 -14.15 10.84 11.17
CA PRO A 69 -14.00 11.95 10.24
C PRO A 69 -15.31 12.23 9.51
N GLY A 70 -15.63 13.51 9.33
CA GLY A 70 -16.76 13.94 8.51
C GLY A 70 -16.55 13.59 7.01
N PRO A 71 -17.58 13.75 6.17
CA PRO A 71 -17.55 13.28 4.78
C PRO A 71 -16.42 13.91 3.95
N ALA A 72 -16.10 15.18 4.18
CA ALA A 72 -15.01 15.87 3.49
C ALA A 72 -13.63 15.26 3.82
N LEU A 73 -13.30 15.18 5.11
CA LEU A 73 -12.03 14.62 5.57
C LEU A 73 -11.91 13.12 5.21
N ALA A 74 -13.00 12.37 5.29
CA ALA A 74 -13.00 10.96 4.88
C ALA A 74 -12.67 10.78 3.39
N ALA A 75 -13.21 11.63 2.51
CA ALA A 75 -12.92 11.59 1.08
C ALA A 75 -11.46 11.97 0.75
N GLU A 76 -10.91 12.96 1.47
CA GLU A 76 -9.49 13.34 1.36
C GLU A 76 -8.58 12.18 1.78
N LEU A 77 -8.85 11.57 2.94
CA LEU A 77 -8.10 10.42 3.44
C LEU A 77 -8.17 9.23 2.49
N GLU A 78 -9.33 8.98 1.87
CA GLU A 78 -9.47 7.89 0.90
C GLU A 78 -8.70 8.16 -0.40
N THR A 79 -8.72 9.40 -0.88
CA THR A 79 -7.93 9.82 -2.05
C THR A 79 -6.44 9.62 -1.80
N GLU A 80 -5.98 10.02 -0.61
CA GLU A 80 -4.59 9.86 -0.21
C GLU A 80 -4.20 8.38 -0.06
N ARG A 81 -5.07 7.56 0.56
CA ARG A 81 -4.89 6.10 0.66
C ARG A 81 -4.77 5.46 -0.71
N ALA A 82 -5.69 5.77 -1.63
CA ALA A 82 -5.67 5.23 -2.99
C ALA A 82 -4.38 5.61 -3.74
N ARG A 83 -3.93 6.87 -3.60
CA ARG A 83 -2.67 7.33 -4.18
C ARG A 83 -1.47 6.53 -3.65
N TYR A 84 -1.37 6.34 -2.33
CA TYR A 84 -0.27 5.56 -1.75
C TYR A 84 -0.32 4.09 -2.15
N THR A 85 -1.49 3.46 -2.11
CA THR A 85 -1.65 2.06 -2.53
C THR A 85 -1.26 1.89 -4.00
N ASN A 86 -1.68 2.79 -4.89
CA ASN A 86 -1.33 2.73 -6.31
C ASN A 86 0.17 2.92 -6.53
N ALA A 87 0.80 3.88 -5.83
CA ALA A 87 2.24 4.09 -5.91
C ALA A 87 3.02 2.84 -5.41
N LEU A 88 2.55 2.21 -4.33
CA LEU A 88 3.14 0.99 -3.81
C LEU A 88 2.99 -0.18 -4.79
N MET A 89 1.80 -0.37 -5.35
CA MET A 89 1.55 -1.41 -6.34
C MET A 89 2.37 -1.20 -7.61
N GLY A 90 2.53 0.03 -8.11
CA GLY A 90 3.39 0.32 -9.25
C GLY A 90 4.88 0.08 -8.98
N ALA A 91 5.34 0.30 -7.74
CA ALA A 91 6.72 0.00 -7.34
C ALA A 91 6.98 -1.51 -7.18
N LEU A 92 5.99 -2.27 -6.69
CA LEU A 92 6.10 -3.73 -6.50
C LEU A 92 5.81 -4.53 -7.78
N CYS A 93 4.98 -4.00 -8.67
CA CYS A 93 4.59 -4.59 -9.94
C CYS A 93 4.84 -3.57 -11.08
N PRO A 94 6.11 -3.35 -11.48
CA PRO A 94 6.40 -2.47 -12.60
C PRO A 94 5.73 -3.00 -13.88
N ALA A 95 5.12 -2.11 -14.66
CA ALA A 95 4.54 -2.48 -15.95
C ALA A 95 5.63 -3.13 -16.81
N SER A 96 5.35 -4.32 -17.35
CA SER A 96 6.22 -4.97 -18.33
C SER A 96 6.33 -4.08 -19.56
N GLU A 97 7.54 -3.89 -20.09
CA GLU A 97 7.89 -2.99 -21.21
C GLU A 97 7.19 -3.29 -22.56
N ASP A 98 6.24 -4.23 -22.61
CA ASP A 98 5.57 -4.67 -23.85
C ASP A 98 4.32 -3.83 -24.24
N ASP A 99 4.01 -2.74 -23.52
CA ASP A 99 2.81 -1.89 -23.74
C ASP A 99 3.11 -0.51 -24.38
N ALA A 100 4.24 -0.34 -25.10
CA ALA A 100 4.58 0.89 -25.86
C ALA A 100 4.75 0.62 -27.37
#